data_AF-A0A0E3NXK6-F1
#
_entry.id   AF-A0A0E3NXK6-F1
#
_cell.length_a   1.000
_cell.length_b   1.000
_cell.length_c   1.000
_cell.angle_alpha   90.00
_cell.angle_beta   90.00
_cell.angle_gamma   90.00
#
_symmetry.space_group_name_H-M   'P 1'
#
loop_
_entity.id
_entity.type
_entity.pdbx_description
1 polymer ?
#
loop_
_entity_poly.entity_id
_entity_poly.type
_entity_poly.pdbx_seq_one_letter_code
_entity_poly.pdbx_strand_id
1 'polypeptide(L)'
;MYGADIKMTVEDFELAKPPLSKKFIKQAFEKYEVQHIAHFGGEMFYVAGTDSEPIIPIYTDATYPPEIELIFDFMARERIRMIRYEKGVIYRTEIPKIPDSNGP
;
A
#
# COMPACT_ATOMS: atom_id res chain seq x y z
N MET A 1 -2.91 5.57 15.87
CA MET A 1 -4.18 5.29 15.16
C MET A 1 -3.96 5.67 13.71
N TYR A 2 -4.13 4.72 12.79
CA TYR A 2 -4.12 5.02 11.36
C TYR A 2 -5.35 5.88 11.04
N GLY A 3 -5.22 6.89 10.18
CA GLY A 3 -6.29 7.83 9.84
C GLY A 3 -7.50 7.14 9.19
N ALA A 4 -8.52 7.92 8.84
CA ALA A 4 -9.70 7.38 8.16
C ALA A 4 -9.33 6.62 6.88
N ASP A 5 -10.00 5.48 6.64
CA ASP A 5 -9.84 4.70 5.41
C ASP A 5 -10.51 5.44 4.25
N ILE A 6 -9.71 5.87 3.27
CA ILE A 6 -10.18 6.49 2.03
C ILE A 6 -10.20 5.44 0.93
N LYS A 7 -11.35 5.27 0.27
CA LYS A 7 -11.45 4.41 -0.90
C LYS A 7 -10.54 4.94 -2.01
N MET A 8 -9.63 4.11 -2.50
CA MET A 8 -8.75 4.51 -3.58
C MET A 8 -9.54 4.71 -4.88
N THR A 9 -9.22 5.78 -5.60
CA THR A 9 -9.82 6.15 -6.88
C THR A 9 -8.80 6.09 -8.01
N VAL A 10 -9.15 6.56 -9.21
CA VAL A 10 -8.21 6.55 -10.36
C VAL A 10 -7.21 7.71 -10.21
N GLU A 11 -7.65 8.80 -9.59
CA GLU A 11 -6.90 10.03 -9.34
C GLU A 11 -5.65 9.77 -8.46
N ASP A 12 -5.74 8.80 -7.54
CA ASP A 12 -4.60 8.36 -6.72
C ASP A 12 -3.43 7.79 -7.55
N PHE A 13 -3.64 7.49 -8.83
CA PHE A 13 -2.65 6.91 -9.73
C PHE A 13 -2.22 7.86 -10.85
N GLU A 14 -2.64 9.14 -10.84
CA GLU A 14 -2.31 10.09 -11.92
C GLU A 14 -0.80 10.25 -12.16
N LEU A 15 0.00 10.15 -11.10
CA LEU A 15 1.46 10.24 -11.16
C LEU A 15 2.15 8.87 -11.18
N ALA A 16 1.38 7.78 -11.09
CA ALA A 16 1.90 6.44 -11.09
C ALA A 16 2.34 6.02 -12.50
N LYS A 17 3.49 5.35 -12.60
CA LYS A 17 3.96 4.79 -13.87
C LYS A 17 3.30 3.44 -14.12
N PRO A 18 2.83 3.13 -15.35
CA PRO A 18 2.39 1.78 -15.70
C PRO A 18 3.44 0.72 -15.29
N PRO A 19 3.02 -0.45 -14.78
CA PRO A 19 1.65 -0.98 -14.76
C PRO A 19 0.79 -0.56 -13.55
N LEU A 20 1.29 0.30 -12.66
CA LEU A 20 0.57 0.68 -11.44
C LEU A 20 -0.77 1.32 -11.78
N SER A 21 -1.81 0.75 -11.19
CA SER A 21 -3.19 1.19 -11.29
C SER A 21 -3.99 0.56 -10.16
N LYS A 22 -5.18 1.09 -9.88
CA LYS A 22 -6.11 0.45 -8.95
C LYS A 22 -6.38 -1.03 -9.29
N LYS A 23 -6.50 -1.34 -10.59
CA LYS A 23 -6.72 -2.71 -11.07
C LYS A 23 -5.50 -3.59 -10.77
N PHE A 24 -4.30 -3.08 -11.01
CA PHE A 24 -3.05 -3.79 -10.71
C PHE A 24 -2.94 -4.14 -9.22
N ILE A 25 -3.14 -3.16 -8.33
CA ILE A 25 -3.10 -3.39 -6.88
C ILE A 25 -4.14 -4.46 -6.49
N LYS A 26 -5.35 -4.37 -7.03
CA LYS A 26 -6.41 -5.34 -6.74
C LYS A 26 -5.98 -6.75 -7.13
N GLN A 27 -5.46 -6.92 -8.35
CA GLN A 27 -5.01 -8.22 -8.85
C GLN A 27 -3.85 -8.78 -8.05
N ALA A 28 -2.90 -7.94 -7.61
CA ALA A 28 -1.80 -8.37 -6.75
C ALA A 28 -2.33 -8.85 -5.39
N PHE A 29 -3.23 -8.09 -4.77
CA PHE A 29 -3.82 -8.47 -3.48
C PHE A 29 -4.64 -9.77 -3.58
N GLU A 30 -5.41 -9.96 -4.65
CA GLU A 30 -6.15 -11.21 -4.89
C GLU A 30 -5.20 -12.39 -5.16
N LYS A 31 -4.16 -12.20 -5.98
CA LYS A 31 -3.20 -13.25 -6.37
C LYS A 31 -2.38 -13.78 -5.19
N TYR A 32 -1.98 -12.88 -4.29
CA TYR A 32 -1.14 -13.21 -3.14
C TYR A 32 -1.91 -13.26 -1.83
N GLU A 33 -3.25 -13.23 -1.89
CA GLU A 33 -4.15 -13.28 -0.74
C GLU A 33 -3.81 -12.23 0.35
N VAL A 34 -3.39 -11.04 -0.09
CA VAL A 34 -3.03 -9.92 0.78
C VAL A 34 -4.29 -9.25 1.30
N GLN A 35 -4.35 -9.02 2.61
CA GLN A 35 -5.38 -8.23 3.27
C GLN A 35 -4.98 -6.76 3.41
N HIS A 36 -3.76 -6.48 3.86
CA HIS A 36 -3.23 -5.12 3.91
C HIS A 36 -1.71 -5.06 3.84
N ILE A 37 -1.21 -3.90 3.41
CA ILE A 37 0.21 -3.55 3.46
C ILE A 37 0.33 -2.29 4.30
N ALA A 38 1.22 -2.28 5.28
CA ALA A 38 1.56 -1.13 6.09
C ALA A 38 3.01 -0.67 5.83
N HIS A 39 3.21 0.64 5.72
CA HIS A 39 4.51 1.29 5.54
C HIS A 39 4.85 2.10 6.79
N PHE A 40 6.00 1.80 7.38
CA PHE A 40 6.49 2.45 8.61
C PHE A 40 7.55 3.53 8.35
N GLY A 41 7.89 3.78 7.08
CA GLY A 41 8.95 4.69 6.66
C GLY A 41 10.21 3.94 6.19
N GLY A 42 11.00 4.58 5.33
CA GLY A 42 12.13 3.93 4.66
C GLY A 42 11.65 2.72 3.84
N GLU A 43 12.38 1.62 3.94
CA GLU A 43 12.06 0.33 3.29
C GLU A 43 11.31 -0.64 4.23
N MET A 44 10.75 -0.14 5.33
CA MET A 44 10.06 -1.00 6.31
C MET A 44 8.58 -1.16 5.96
N PHE A 45 8.24 -2.36 5.49
CA PHE A 45 6.89 -2.77 5.16
C PHE A 45 6.45 -4.00 5.95
N TYR A 46 5.15 -4.05 6.25
CA TYR A 46 4.48 -5.24 6.77
C TYR A 46 3.38 -5.64 5.79
N VAL A 47 3.37 -6.90 5.37
CA VAL A 47 2.35 -7.46 4.48
C VAL A 47 1.55 -8.49 5.28
N ALA A 48 0.26 -8.24 5.44
CA ALA A 48 -0.67 -9.16 6.08
C ALA A 48 -1.48 -9.91 5.01
N GLY A 49 -1.51 -11.22 5.11
CA GLY A 49 -2.38 -12.09 4.33
C GLY A 49 -3.76 -12.28 4.98
N THR A 50 -4.53 -13.21 4.42
CA THR A 50 -5.77 -13.72 5.03
C THR A 50 -5.52 -14.17 6.47
N ASP A 51 -6.50 -13.97 7.36
CA ASP A 51 -6.40 -14.24 8.80
C ASP A 51 -5.33 -13.42 9.56
N SER A 52 -4.83 -12.34 8.95
CA SER A 52 -3.80 -11.47 9.52
C SER A 52 -2.44 -12.15 9.74
N GLU A 53 -2.20 -13.28 9.06
CA GLU A 53 -0.88 -13.90 9.06
C GLU A 53 0.12 -13.06 8.25
N PRO A 54 1.39 -12.94 8.71
CA PRO A 54 2.39 -12.21 7.96
C PRO A 54 2.74 -12.98 6.69
N ILE A 55 2.67 -12.31 5.54
CA ILE A 55 3.26 -12.82 4.31
C ILE A 55 4.73 -12.46 4.36
N ILE A 56 5.58 -13.46 4.54
CA ILE A 56 7.04 -13.30 4.50
C ILE A 56 7.59 -13.86 3.19
N PRO A 57 8.67 -13.29 2.65
CA PRO A 57 9.40 -13.92 1.56
C PRO A 57 9.82 -15.35 1.97
N ILE A 58 9.65 -16.31 1.07
CA ILE A 58 9.83 -17.75 1.36
C ILE A 58 11.27 -18.09 1.76
N TYR A 59 12.24 -17.22 1.42
CA TYR A 59 13.65 -17.37 1.78
C TYR A 59 14.15 -16.13 2.52
N THR A 60 15.11 -16.29 3.42
CA THR A 60 15.68 -15.22 4.25
C THR A 60 16.35 -14.09 3.47
N ASP A 61 16.73 -14.35 2.21
CA ASP A 61 17.28 -13.35 1.27
C ASP A 61 16.35 -13.09 0.08
N ALA A 62 15.11 -13.58 0.12
CA ALA A 62 14.15 -13.36 -0.96
C ALA A 62 13.48 -11.99 -0.82
N THR A 63 13.25 -11.37 -1.97
CA THR A 63 12.38 -10.21 -2.10
C THR A 63 10.92 -10.66 -2.14
N TYR A 64 9.99 -9.72 -1.91
CA TYR A 64 8.60 -9.99 -2.22
C TYR A 64 8.43 -10.19 -3.73
N PRO A 65 7.29 -10.78 -4.15
CA PRO A 65 6.97 -10.85 -5.57
C PRO A 65 7.02 -9.46 -6.22
N PRO A 66 7.45 -9.34 -7.49
CA PRO A 66 7.66 -8.05 -8.15
C PRO A 66 6.45 -7.11 -8.10
N GLU A 67 5.24 -7.65 -8.12
CA GLU A 67 4.03 -6.82 -8.04
C GLU A 67 3.83 -6.18 -6.66
N ILE A 68 4.26 -6.86 -5.59
CA ILE A 68 4.22 -6.32 -4.23
C ILE A 68 5.32 -5.27 -4.05
N GLU A 69 6.52 -5.51 -4.57
CA GLU A 69 7.62 -4.53 -4.57
C GLU A 69 7.24 -3.24 -5.30
N LEU A 70 6.54 -3.33 -6.44
CA LEU A 70 6.00 -2.15 -7.14
C LEU A 70 4.99 -1.38 -6.30
N ILE A 71 4.22 -2.07 -5.44
CA ILE A 71 3.28 -1.43 -4.52
C ILE A 71 4.03 -0.73 -3.39
N PHE A 72 5.13 -1.30 -2.89
CA PHE A 72 5.99 -0.63 -1.90
C PHE A 72 6.56 0.68 -2.45
N ASP A 73 7.11 0.64 -3.66
CA ASP A 73 7.62 1.82 -4.37
C ASP A 73 6.55 2.91 -4.50
N PHE A 74 5.34 2.51 -4.88
CA PHE A 74 4.20 3.42 -4.99
C PHE A 74 3.84 4.02 -3.63
N MET A 75 3.72 3.19 -2.58
CA MET A 75 3.39 3.64 -1.24
C MET A 75 4.41 4.62 -0.69
N ALA A 76 5.71 4.35 -0.88
CA ALA A 76 6.78 5.22 -0.43
C ALA A 76 6.75 6.58 -1.13
N ARG A 77 6.56 6.61 -2.47
CA ARG A 77 6.53 7.84 -3.27
C ARG A 77 5.32 8.73 -2.93
N GLU A 78 4.15 8.12 -2.81
CA GLU A 78 2.89 8.82 -2.52
C GLU A 78 2.66 9.02 -1.01
N ARG A 79 3.62 8.62 -0.16
CA ARG A 79 3.55 8.71 1.31
C ARG A 79 2.31 8.02 1.89
N ILE A 80 1.90 6.91 1.28
CA ILE A 80 0.77 6.10 1.72
C ILE A 80 1.24 5.16 2.82
N ARG A 81 0.70 5.32 4.03
CA ARG A 81 1.07 4.51 5.18
C ARG A 81 0.42 3.14 5.22
N MET A 82 -0.73 2.97 4.59
CA MET A 82 -1.41 1.69 4.54
C MET A 82 -2.29 1.60 3.31
N ILE A 83 -2.31 0.42 2.70
CA ILE A 83 -3.28 0.00 1.70
C ILE A 83 -3.98 -1.24 2.24
N ARG A 84 -5.32 -1.24 2.26
CA ARG A 84 -6.15 -2.39 2.67
C ARG A 84 -7.05 -2.83 1.54
N TYR A 85 -7.26 -4.13 1.43
CA TYR A 85 -8.21 -4.73 0.51
C TYR A 85 -9.33 -5.42 1.28
N GLU A 86 -10.57 -5.04 0.97
CA GLU A 86 -11.74 -5.60 1.62
C GLU A 86 -12.88 -5.73 0.60
N LYS A 87 -13.40 -6.95 0.43
CA LYS A 87 -14.58 -7.26 -0.39
C LYS A 87 -14.52 -6.65 -1.81
N GLY A 88 -13.36 -6.71 -2.47
CA GLY A 88 -13.21 -6.16 -3.82
C GLY A 88 -12.84 -4.69 -3.91
N VAL A 89 -12.71 -4.00 -2.77
CA VAL A 89 -12.44 -2.56 -2.69
C VAL A 89 -11.09 -2.33 -2.02
N ILE A 90 -10.30 -1.40 -2.59
CA ILE A 90 -9.03 -0.97 -2.02
C ILE A 90 -9.23 0.35 -1.29
N TYR A 91 -8.69 0.42 -0.09
CA TYR A 91 -8.64 1.58 0.77
C TYR A 91 -7.19 1.96 1.04
N ARG A 92 -6.95 3.25 1.26
CA ARG A 92 -5.68 3.77 1.77
C ARG A 92 -5.94 4.65 2.98
N THR A 93 -4.96 4.77 3.86
CA THR A 93 -5.05 5.77 4.93
C THR A 93 -4.85 7.17 4.40
N GLU A 94 -5.43 8.15 5.09
CA GLU A 94 -5.11 9.56 4.88
C GLU A 94 -3.61 9.82 4.95
N ILE A 95 -3.13 10.60 3.98
CA ILE A 95 -1.81 11.22 4.05
C ILE A 95 -1.94 12.32 5.11
N PRO A 96 -1.13 12.31 6.18
CA PRO A 96 -1.14 13.41 7.14
C PRO A 96 -0.90 14.71 6.37
N LYS A 97 -1.90 15.59 6.32
CA LYS A 97 -1.69 16.93 5.80
C LYS A 97 -0.62 17.55 6.69
N ILE A 98 0.51 17.93 6.09
CA ILE A 98 1.45 18.82 6.78
C ILE A 98 0.62 20.06 7.08
N PRO A 99 0.47 20.47 8.35
CA PRO A 99 -0.21 21.72 8.65
C PRO A 99 0.49 22.80 7.83
N ASP A 100 -0.28 23.60 7.08
CA ASP A 100 0.29 24.77 6.42
C ASP A 100 1.06 25.53 7.49
N SER A 101 2.38 25.60 7.30
CA SER A 101 3.26 26.33 8.20
C SER A 101 3.01 27.82 7.97
N ASN A 102 1.86 28.31 8.40
CA ASN A 102 1.70 29.70 8.78
C ASN A 102 2.56 29.87 10.03
N GLY A 103 3.85 30.11 9.77
CA GLY A 103 4.79 30.54 10.80
C GLY A 103 4.29 31.83 11.45
N PRO A 104 4.55 32.02 12.76
CA PRO A 104 4.40 33.32 13.40
C PRO A 104 5.34 34.37 12.78
#